data_AF-A0A6I4MPH8-F1
#
_entry.id   AF-A0A6I4MPH8-F1
#
_cell.length_a   1.000
_cell.length_b   1.000
_cell.length_c   1.000
_cell.angle_alpha   90.00
_cell.angle_beta   90.00
_cell.angle_gamma   90.00
#
_symmetry.space_group_name_H-M   'P 1'
#
loop_
_entity.id
_entity.type
_entity.pdbx_description
1 polymer ?
#
loop_
_entity_poly.entity_id
_entity_poly.type
_entity_poly.pdbx_seq_one_letter_code
_entity_poly.pdbx_strand_id
1 'polypeptide(L)' 'MRAKQMVVRRWRRLSGDRGMSTAEYAVGTIAAAAFATLLFKIVQSPEVRTMLAGIIKKALQMAG' A
#
# COMPACT_ATOMS: atom_id res chain seq x y z
N MET A 1 -37.88 -21.82 -16.93
CA MET A 1 -36.53 -22.03 -16.35
C MET A 1 -35.46 -21.07 -16.91
N ARG A 2 -35.21 -21.02 -18.23
CA ARG A 2 -34.11 -20.22 -18.84
C ARG A 2 -34.23 -18.68 -18.66
N ALA A 3 -35.44 -18.13 -18.72
CA ALA A 3 -35.65 -16.68 -18.54
C ALA A 3 -35.25 -16.17 -17.14
N LYS A 4 -35.60 -16.92 -16.09
CA LYS A 4 -35.24 -16.58 -14.70
C LYS A 4 -33.72 -16.61 -14.48
N GLN A 5 -33.03 -17.56 -15.12
CA GLN A 5 -31.57 -17.65 -15.08
C GLN A 5 -30.89 -16.49 -15.83
N MET A 6 -31.44 -16.05 -16.97
CA MET A 6 -30.91 -14.89 -17.70
C MET A 6 -31.03 -13.60 -16.88
N VAL A 7 -32.16 -13.40 -16.20
CA VAL A 7 -32.36 -12.24 -15.31
C VAL A 7 -31.34 -12.26 -14.19
N VAL A 8 -31.22 -13.36 -13.44
CA VAL A 8 -30.24 -13.47 -12.33
C VAL A 8 -28.80 -13.24 -12.80
N ARG A 9 -28.43 -13.77 -13.96
CA ARG A 9 -27.09 -13.55 -14.55
C ARG A 9 -26.85 -12.09 -14.94
N ARG A 10 -27.85 -11.40 -15.49
CA ARG A 10 -27.78 -9.97 -15.84
C ARG A 10 -27.58 -9.11 -14.60
N TRP A 11 -28.36 -9.35 -13.55
CA TRP A 11 -28.24 -8.62 -12.28
C TRP A 11 -26.88 -8.84 -11.60
N ARG A 12 -26.36 -10.08 -11.62
CA ARG A 12 -25.04 -10.38 -11.04
C ARG A 12 -23.89 -9.70 -11.78
N ARG A 13 -23.95 -9.58 -13.12
CA ARG A 13 -22.96 -8.81 -13.90
C ARG A 13 -23.00 -7.32 -13.59
N LEU A 14 -24.20 -6.73 -13.55
CA LEU A 14 -24.37 -5.29 -13.27
C LEU A 14 -23.97 -4.87 -11.84
N SER A 15 -24.01 -5.80 -10.88
CA SER A 15 -23.52 -5.58 -9.52
C SER A 15 -22.04 -5.94 -9.33
N GLY A 16 -21.51 -6.87 -10.13
CA GLY A 16 -20.12 -7.32 -10.05
C GLY A 16 -19.10 -6.24 -10.39
N ASP A 17 -19.32 -5.51 -11.49
CA ASP A 17 -18.31 -4.55 -11.99
C ASP A 17 -18.20 -3.29 -11.12
N ARG A 18 -19.28 -2.85 -10.47
CA ARG A 18 -19.28 -1.63 -9.62
C ARG A 18 -18.56 -1.83 -8.29
N GLY A 19 -18.69 -3.01 -7.69
CA GLY A 19 -18.06 -3.33 -6.40
C GLY A 19 -16.60 -3.75 -6.54
N MET A 20 -16.26 -4.39 -7.67
CA MET A 20 -14.91 -4.92 -7.94
C MET A 20 -13.86 -3.81 -8.00
N SER A 21 -14.09 -2.74 -8.77
CA SER A 21 -13.12 -1.64 -8.86
C SER A 21 -12.94 -0.91 -7.52
N THR A 22 -14.01 -0.66 -6.77
CA THR A 22 -13.91 -0.01 -5.43
C THR A 22 -13.11 -0.86 -4.45
N ALA A 23 -13.28 -2.18 -4.48
CA ALA A 23 -12.53 -3.11 -3.62
C ALA A 23 -11.04 -3.14 -3.98
N GLU A 24 -10.69 -3.12 -5.27
CA GLU A 24 -9.31 -3.06 -5.74
C GLU A 24 -8.59 -1.80 -5.24
N TYR A 25 -9.23 -0.63 -5.36
CA TYR A 25 -8.67 0.62 -4.85
C TYR A 25 -8.50 0.60 -3.33
N ALA A 26 -9.48 0.06 -2.59
CA ALA A 26 -9.40 -0.04 -1.14
C ALA A 26 -8.24 -0.96 -0.71
N VAL A 27 -8.11 -2.14 -1.31
CA VAL A 27 -7.03 -3.08 -1.03
C VAL A 27 -5.67 -2.50 -1.44
N GLY A 28 -5.58 -1.84 -2.60
CA GLY A 28 -4.37 -1.16 -3.04
C GLY A 28 -3.91 -0.09 -2.06
N THR A 29 -4.84 0.70 -1.52
CA THR A 29 -4.54 1.73 -0.52
C THR A 29 -4.07 1.13 0.80
N ILE A 30 -4.72 0.06 1.27
CA ILE A 30 -4.32 -0.65 2.49
C ILE A 30 -2.92 -1.26 2.33
N ALA A 31 -2.65 -1.89 1.18
CA ALA A 31 -1.34 -2.45 0.88
C ALA A 31 -0.25 -1.37 0.88
N ALA A 32 -0.51 -0.22 0.25
CA ALA A 32 0.41 0.92 0.25
C ALA A 32 0.66 1.46 1.66
N ALA A 33 -0.39 1.63 2.47
CA ALA A 33 -0.28 2.11 3.85
C ALA A 33 0.52 1.14 4.74
N ALA A 34 0.30 -0.17 4.59
CA ALA A 34 1.06 -1.19 5.31
C ALA A 34 2.56 -1.16 4.93
N PHE A 35 2.85 -1.02 3.63
CA PHE A 35 4.22 -0.91 3.15
C PHE A 35 4.91 0.37 3.65
N ALA A 36 4.23 1.51 3.60
CA ALA A 36 4.73 2.77 4.15
C ALA A 36 5.04 2.66 5.66
N THR A 37 4.19 1.96 6.40
CA THR A 37 4.41 1.70 7.84
C THR A 37 5.67 0.86 8.07
N LEU A 38 5.89 -0.18 7.26
CA LEU A 38 7.11 -0.99 7.32
C LEU A 38 8.35 -0.15 7.04
N LEU A 39 8.35 0.64 5.97
CA LEU A 39 9.47 1.53 5.62
C LEU A 39 9.75 2.55 6.73
N PHE A 40 8.70 3.11 7.33
CA PHE A 40 8.83 4.03 8.46
C PHE A 40 9.54 3.38 9.65
N LYS A 41 9.19 2.12 9.97
CA LYS A 41 9.87 1.36 11.03
C LYS A 41 11.33 1.08 10.71
N ILE A 42 11.64 0.76 9.46
CA ILE A 42 13.02 0.55 9.00
C ILE A 42 13.84 1.83 9.18
N VAL A 43 13.35 2.97 8.70
CA VAL A 43 14.05 4.26 8.84
C VAL A 43 14.22 4.66 10.31
N GLN A 44 13.26 4.31 11.16
CA GLN A 44 13.35 4.55 12.60
C GLN A 44 14.28 3.59 13.34
N SER A 45 14.81 2.54 12.71
CA SER A 45 15.61 1.53 13.40
C SER A 45 16.93 2.10 13.93
N PRO A 46 17.49 1.54 15.02
CA PRO A 46 18.77 1.99 15.58
C PRO A 46 19.92 1.92 14.57
N GLU A 47 19.92 0.90 13.71
CA GLU A 47 20.96 0.67 12.70
C GLU A 47 20.96 1.80 11.67
N VAL A 48 19.78 2.13 11.11
CA VAL A 48 19.65 3.21 10.12
C VAL A 48 19.98 4.57 10.73
N ARG A 49 19.49 4.84 11.96
CA ARG A 49 19.82 6.08 12.68
C ARG A 49 21.32 6.22 12.93
N THR A 50 21.98 5.14 13.35
CA THR A 50 23.43 5.14 13.62
C THR A 50 24.22 5.38 12.34
N MET A 51 23.85 4.73 11.24
CA MET A 51 24.45 4.94 9.93
C MET A 51 24.32 6.41 9.49
N LEU A 52 23.11 6.99 9.57
CA LEU A 52 22.88 8.38 9.20
C LEU A 52 23.66 9.35 10.10
N ALA A 53 23.69 9.11 11.41
CA ALA A 53 24.49 9.90 12.34
C ALA A 53 26.00 9.83 12.01
N GLY A 54 26.50 8.66 11.61
CA GLY A 54 27.87 8.48 11.15
C GLY A 54 28.19 9.29 9.90
N ILE A 55 27.28 9.29 8.91
CA ILE A 55 27.41 10.09 7.69
C ILE A 55 27.47 11.59 8.03
N ILE A 56 26.56 12.06 8.88
CA ILE A 56 26.52 13.47 9.31
C ILE A 56 27.81 13.85 10.04
N LYS A 57 28.27 13.01 10.99
CA LYS A 57 29.50 13.26 11.73
C LYS A 57 30.72 13.34 10.81
N LYS A 58 30.82 12.43 9.83
CA LYS A 58 31.90 12.46 8.83
C LYS A 58 31.84 13.74 7.99
N ALA A 59 30.66 14.16 7.56
CA ALA A 59 30.48 15.41 6.82
C ALA A 59 30.94 16.64 7.62
N LEU A 60 30.58 16.71 8.91
CA LEU A 60 30.99 17.79 9.80
C LEU A 60 32.50 17.82 10.05
N GLN A 61 33.15 16.66 10.16
CA GLN A 61 34.60 16.55 10.32
C GLN A 61 35.39 16.98 9.08
N MET A 62 34.79 16.96 7.89
CA MET A 62 35.45 17.42 6.66
C MET A 62 35.27 18.93 6.42
N ALA A 63 34.28 19.54 7.07
CA ALA A 63 33.91 20.95 6.86
C ALA A 63 34.60 21.92 7.84
N GLY A 64 35.08 21.43 8.98
CA GLY A 64 35.90 22.17 9.94
C GLY A 64 37.35 21.74 9.88
#